data_AF-A0A7S2UHT5-F1
#
_entry.id   AF-A0A7S2UHT5-F1
#
_cell.length_a   1.000
_cell.length_b   1.000
_cell.length_c   1.000
_cell.angle_alpha   90.00
_cell.angle_beta   90.00
_cell.angle_gamma   90.00
#
_symmetry.space_group_name_H-M   'P 1'
#
loop_
_entity.id
_entity.type
_entity.pdbx_description
1 polymer ?
#
loop_
_entity_poly.entity_id
_entity_poly.type
_entity_poly.pdbx_seq_one_letter_code
_entity_poly.pdbx_strand_id
1 'polypeptide(L)'
;SMADDDTGVIDMSRCEQLLGKREQLYGCGLCLVWLLQHSQQHQSKSITELLDDMEQSMGSEKDDSVSVSEEESSLTGMARLLVDLESSKNENDFRVHLLESLGHAYRPRRHEVAMALTRMRGIKFIDIPKNDDAAEVDEAARERERQKRELAELWSSRRKGRVAHG
;
A
#
# COMPACT_ATOMS: atom_id res chain seq x y z
N SER A 1 -26.05 24.58 -2.47
CA SER A 1 -25.78 23.34 -1.72
C SER A 1 -24.31 23.38 -1.38
N MET A 2 -23.95 23.50 -0.10
CA MET A 2 -22.58 23.71 0.39
C MET A 2 -21.84 22.36 0.64
N ALA A 3 -22.36 21.27 0.08
CA ALA A 3 -21.91 19.90 0.38
C ALA A 3 -20.95 19.33 -0.67
N ASP A 4 -20.63 20.07 -1.74
CA ASP A 4 -19.76 19.60 -2.83
C ASP A 4 -18.28 19.99 -2.67
N ASP A 5 -17.97 21.02 -1.88
CA ASP A 5 -16.61 21.62 -1.87
C ASP A 5 -15.52 20.73 -1.25
N ASP A 6 -15.90 19.68 -0.50
CA ASP A 6 -14.96 18.79 0.20
C ASP A 6 -14.77 17.42 -0.49
N THR A 7 -15.41 17.19 -1.64
CA THR A 7 -15.30 15.90 -2.35
C THR A 7 -13.90 15.75 -2.95
N GLY A 8 -13.21 14.67 -2.60
CA GLY A 8 -11.82 14.44 -3.02
C GLY A 8 -10.76 15.21 -2.22
N VAL A 9 -11.17 16.01 -1.23
CA VAL A 9 -10.24 16.65 -0.30
C VAL A 9 -9.82 15.66 0.78
N ILE A 10 -8.51 15.59 1.05
CA ILE A 10 -7.92 14.70 2.05
C ILE A 10 -7.24 15.55 3.13
N ASP A 11 -7.78 15.50 4.34
CA ASP A 11 -7.16 16.17 5.48
C ASP A 11 -5.99 15.34 6.02
N MET A 12 -4.76 15.78 5.69
CA MET A 12 -3.50 15.20 6.16
C MET A 12 -2.88 15.98 7.33
N SER A 13 -3.58 16.97 7.90
CA SER A 13 -3.04 17.85 8.96
C SER A 13 -2.62 17.10 10.23
N ARG A 14 -3.22 15.93 10.49
CA ARG A 14 -2.92 15.05 11.63
C ARG A 14 -1.91 13.94 11.31
N CYS A 15 -1.39 13.89 10.09
CA CYS A 15 -0.33 12.96 9.72
C CYS A 15 1.01 13.61 10.05
N GLU A 16 1.41 13.54 11.33
CA GLU A 16 2.63 14.19 11.84
C GLU A 16 3.89 13.77 11.08
N GLN A 17 3.91 12.55 10.53
CA GLN A 17 4.99 12.02 9.70
C GLN A 17 5.20 12.79 8.38
N LEU A 18 4.18 13.54 7.93
CA LEU A 18 4.19 14.36 6.72
C LEU A 18 4.32 15.87 7.03
N LEU A 19 4.36 16.26 8.31
CA LEU A 19 4.55 17.66 8.70
C LEU A 19 5.92 18.15 8.24
N GLY A 20 5.93 19.18 7.39
CA GLY A 20 7.14 19.80 6.85
C GLY A 20 7.61 19.26 5.50
N LYS A 21 6.93 18.27 4.91
CA LYS A 21 7.29 17.66 3.62
C LYS A 21 6.16 17.83 2.59
N ARG A 22 5.96 19.08 2.15
CA ARG A 22 4.89 19.43 1.19
C ARG A 22 5.03 18.63 -0.11
N GLU A 23 6.25 18.35 -0.48
CA GLU A 23 6.66 17.59 -1.65
C GLU A 23 6.23 16.11 -1.56
N GLN A 24 6.16 15.53 -0.35
CA GLN A 24 5.61 14.19 -0.15
C GLN A 24 4.08 14.15 -0.27
N LEU A 25 3.39 15.26 0.00
CA LEU A 25 1.93 15.35 -0.19
C LEU A 25 1.57 15.27 -1.68
N TYR A 26 2.38 15.89 -2.55
CA TYR A 26 2.26 15.74 -4.00
C TYR A 26 2.45 14.28 -4.42
N GLY A 27 3.46 13.61 -3.87
CA GLY A 27 3.68 12.17 -4.08
C GLY A 27 2.46 11.32 -3.66
N CYS A 28 1.92 11.57 -2.46
CA CYS A 28 0.70 10.90 -1.99
C CYS A 28 -0.48 11.12 -2.93
N GLY A 29 -0.71 12.36 -3.37
CA GLY A 29 -1.79 12.68 -4.31
C GLY A 29 -1.66 11.92 -5.63
N LEU A 30 -0.46 11.89 -6.19
CA LEU A 30 -0.18 11.17 -7.44
C LEU A 30 -0.42 9.65 -7.29
N CYS A 31 0.09 9.05 -6.20
CA CYS A 31 -0.17 7.65 -5.88
C CYS A 31 -1.67 7.34 -5.76
N LEU A 32 -2.46 8.25 -5.17
CA LEU A 32 -3.91 8.07 -5.04
C LEU A 32 -4.64 8.15 -6.37
N VAL A 33 -4.29 9.11 -7.23
CA VAL A 33 -4.85 9.21 -8.59
C VAL A 33 -4.58 7.92 -9.37
N TRP A 34 -3.35 7.42 -9.29
CA TRP A 34 -2.98 6.13 -9.89
C TRP A 34 -3.80 4.98 -9.32
N LEU A 35 -3.93 4.85 -8.00
CA LEU A 35 -4.71 3.79 -7.35
C LEU A 35 -6.18 3.84 -7.75
N LEU A 36 -6.79 5.02 -7.80
CA LEU A 36 -8.19 5.18 -8.21
C LEU A 36 -8.39 4.74 -9.65
N GLN A 37 -7.51 5.16 -10.56
CA GLN A 37 -7.58 4.74 -11.96
C GLN A 37 -7.33 3.23 -12.13
N HIS A 38 -6.31 2.68 -11.44
CA HIS A 38 -5.96 1.27 -11.52
C HIS A 38 -7.07 0.38 -10.93
N SER A 39 -7.70 0.81 -9.83
CA SER A 39 -8.83 0.09 -9.21
C SER A 39 -10.04 -0.03 -10.14
N GLN A 40 -10.32 0.98 -10.98
CA GLN A 40 -11.40 0.91 -11.97
C GLN A 40 -11.16 -0.16 -13.04
N GLN A 41 -9.90 -0.43 -13.37
CA GLN A 41 -9.49 -1.47 -14.32
C GLN A 41 -9.40 -2.86 -13.67
N HIS A 42 -9.26 -2.91 -12.34
CA HIS A 42 -9.03 -4.12 -11.56
C HIS A 42 -9.95 -4.20 -10.34
N GLN A 43 -11.27 -4.16 -10.57
CA GLN A 43 -12.28 -4.11 -9.49
C GLN A 43 -12.31 -5.33 -8.57
N SER A 44 -11.67 -6.44 -8.96
CA SER A 44 -11.56 -7.65 -8.15
C SER A 44 -10.39 -7.63 -7.16
N LYS A 45 -9.45 -6.68 -7.29
CA LYS A 45 -8.28 -6.59 -6.43
C LYS A 45 -8.63 -5.94 -5.10
N SER A 46 -8.06 -6.46 -4.02
CA SER A 46 -8.08 -5.84 -2.71
C SER A 46 -7.19 -4.59 -2.66
N ILE A 47 -7.42 -3.74 -1.66
CA ILE A 47 -6.60 -2.53 -1.43
C ILE A 47 -5.12 -2.90 -1.27
N THR A 48 -4.82 -4.01 -0.58
CA THR A 48 -3.44 -4.47 -0.37
C THR A 48 -2.77 -4.82 -1.69
N GLU A 49 -3.46 -5.54 -2.57
CA GLU A 49 -2.94 -5.91 -3.90
C GLU A 49 -2.74 -4.66 -4.77
N LEU A 50 -3.69 -3.71 -4.75
CA LEU A 50 -3.55 -2.44 -5.47
C LEU A 50 -2.33 -1.62 -4.99
N LEU A 51 -2.07 -1.63 -3.68
CA LEU A 51 -0.87 -1.00 -3.11
C LEU A 51 0.42 -1.74 -3.49
N ASP A 52 0.39 -3.07 -3.59
CA ASP A 52 1.53 -3.87 -4.08
C ASP A 52 1.82 -3.54 -5.56
N ASP A 53 0.80 -3.47 -6.41
CA ASP A 53 0.95 -3.13 -7.83
C ASP A 53 1.56 -1.73 -8.01
N MET A 54 1.12 -0.76 -7.19
CA MET A 54 1.65 0.59 -7.20
C MET A 54 3.14 0.62 -6.83
N GLU A 55 3.55 -0.13 -5.80
CA GLU A 55 4.97 -0.24 -5.41
C GLU A 55 5.83 -0.91 -6.48
N GLN A 56 5.27 -1.89 -7.19
CA GLN A 56 5.92 -2.55 -8.33
C GLN A 56 6.07 -1.60 -9.52
N SER A 57 5.03 -0.82 -9.86
CA SER A 57 5.08 0.19 -10.93
C SER A 57 6.15 1.27 -10.67
N MET A 58 6.34 1.66 -9.40
CA MET A 58 7.43 2.57 -9.00
C MET A 58 8.83 1.95 -9.07
N GLY A 59 8.97 0.68 -9.47
CA GLY A 59 10.27 0.04 -9.66
C GLY A 59 10.99 -0.28 -8.35
N SER A 60 10.28 -0.88 -7.39
CA SER A 60 10.92 -1.60 -6.28
C SER A 60 11.59 -2.90 -6.77
N GLU A 61 12.49 -2.81 -7.75
CA GLU A 61 13.38 -3.94 -8.03
C GLU A 61 14.61 -3.80 -7.13
N LYS A 62 14.78 -4.81 -6.28
CA LYS A 62 16.01 -5.14 -5.56
C LYS A 62 17.11 -5.55 -6.55
N ASP A 63 17.31 -4.77 -7.61
CA ASP A 63 18.39 -5.01 -8.56
C ASP A 63 19.64 -4.35 -8.00
N ASP A 64 20.44 -5.18 -7.33
CA ASP A 64 21.72 -4.94 -6.66
C ASP A 64 22.84 -4.36 -7.55
N SER A 65 22.55 -3.73 -8.69
CA SER A 65 23.58 -3.45 -9.72
C SER A 65 23.86 -1.99 -10.05
N VAL A 66 23.10 -1.00 -9.57
CA VAL A 66 23.46 0.42 -9.77
C VAL A 66 23.11 1.25 -8.52
N SER A 67 24.13 1.82 -7.88
CA SER A 67 24.00 2.77 -6.78
C SER A 67 23.54 4.13 -7.33
N VAL A 68 22.28 4.19 -7.74
CA VAL A 68 21.60 5.44 -8.04
C VAL A 68 21.25 6.12 -6.71
N SER A 69 21.41 7.44 -6.64
CA SER A 69 21.07 8.20 -5.43
C SER A 69 19.59 7.99 -5.05
N GLU A 70 19.26 7.98 -3.75
CA GLU A 70 17.88 7.78 -3.28
C GLU A 70 16.90 8.81 -3.89
N GLU A 71 17.38 10.01 -4.19
CA GLU A 71 16.61 11.08 -4.81
C GLU A 71 16.29 10.79 -6.28
N GLU A 72 17.26 10.32 -7.07
CA GLU A 72 17.05 9.94 -8.48
C GLU A 72 16.18 8.68 -8.60
N SER A 73 16.32 7.72 -7.69
CA SER A 73 15.45 6.53 -7.63
C SER A 73 13.99 6.91 -7.31
N SER A 74 13.79 7.83 -6.36
CA SER A 74 12.47 8.36 -6.00
C SER A 74 11.80 9.07 -7.18
N LEU A 75 12.50 9.98 -7.86
CA LEU A 75 11.98 10.70 -9.03
C LEU A 75 11.65 9.75 -10.18
N THR A 76 12.48 8.74 -10.43
CA THR A 76 12.26 7.74 -11.48
C THR A 76 10.99 6.91 -11.22
N GLY A 77 10.74 6.54 -9.97
CA GLY A 77 9.52 5.81 -9.58
C GLY A 77 8.25 6.64 -9.75
N MET A 78 8.26 7.91 -9.33
CA MET A 78 7.10 8.79 -9.49
C MET A 78 6.82 9.15 -10.97
N ALA A 79 7.87 9.31 -11.77
CA ALA A 79 7.74 9.52 -13.22
C ALA A 79 7.11 8.30 -13.93
N ARG A 80 7.43 7.08 -13.50
CA ARG A 80 6.79 5.85 -14.04
C ARG A 80 5.30 5.81 -13.79
N LEU A 81 4.85 6.14 -12.57
CA LEU A 81 3.40 6.23 -12.27
C LEU A 81 2.68 7.22 -13.19
N LEU A 82 3.35 8.31 -13.59
CA LEU A 82 2.77 9.28 -14.50
C LEU A 82 2.67 8.77 -15.94
N VAL A 83 3.69 8.08 -16.44
CA VAL A 83 3.62 7.45 -17.77
C VAL A 83 2.49 6.42 -17.82
N ASP A 84 2.29 5.65 -16.74
CA ASP A 84 1.15 4.73 -16.61
C ASP A 84 -0.19 5.48 -16.63
N LEU A 85 -0.26 6.65 -15.99
CA LEU A 85 -1.44 7.53 -16.04
C LEU A 85 -1.66 8.15 -17.42
N GLU A 86 -0.61 8.50 -18.16
CA GLU A 86 -0.65 9.12 -19.51
C GLU A 86 -1.33 8.25 -20.56
N SER A 87 -1.24 6.92 -20.41
CA SER A 87 -1.87 5.96 -21.32
C SER A 87 -3.41 5.94 -21.22
N SER A 88 -4.00 6.57 -20.19
CA SER A 88 -5.45 6.78 -20.05
C SER A 88 -5.92 7.99 -20.86
N LYS A 89 -7.15 7.99 -21.37
CA LYS A 89 -7.50 8.75 -22.58
C LYS A 89 -7.94 10.21 -22.43
N ASN A 90 -8.00 10.83 -21.25
CA ASN A 90 -8.58 12.17 -21.13
C ASN A 90 -7.78 13.11 -20.21
N GLU A 91 -7.73 14.39 -20.61
CA GLU A 91 -7.26 15.59 -19.89
C GLU A 91 -5.78 15.99 -20.04
N ASN A 92 -5.46 16.66 -21.15
CA ASN A 92 -4.13 17.18 -21.44
C ASN A 92 -3.69 18.35 -20.52
N ASP A 93 -4.61 19.17 -19.99
CA ASP A 93 -4.24 20.34 -19.18
C ASP A 93 -3.82 19.99 -17.74
N PHE A 94 -4.52 19.06 -17.09
CA PHE A 94 -4.13 18.56 -15.76
C PHE A 94 -2.73 17.91 -15.79
N ARG A 95 -2.41 17.25 -16.90
CA ARG A 95 -1.16 16.50 -17.09
C ARG A 95 0.07 17.38 -17.21
N VAL A 96 -0.03 18.50 -17.94
CA VAL A 96 1.08 19.45 -18.07
C VAL A 96 1.45 20.02 -16.70
N HIS A 97 0.45 20.42 -15.90
CA HIS A 97 0.70 20.91 -14.54
C HIS A 97 1.25 19.84 -13.60
N LEU A 98 0.85 18.58 -13.79
CA LEU A 98 1.36 17.45 -13.00
C LEU A 98 2.83 17.13 -13.35
N LEU A 99 3.20 17.20 -14.63
CA LEU A 99 4.57 17.08 -15.11
C LEU A 99 5.47 18.24 -14.65
N GLU A 100 4.95 19.48 -14.62
CA GLU A 100 5.66 20.64 -14.09
C GLU A 100 5.90 20.52 -12.58
N SER A 101 5.00 19.84 -11.86
CA SER A 101 5.06 19.66 -10.41
C SER A 101 5.90 18.45 -9.97
N LEU A 102 6.32 17.58 -10.90
CA LEU A 102 7.06 16.35 -10.61
C LEU A 102 8.41 16.58 -9.93
N GLY A 103 9.08 17.70 -10.24
CA GLY A 103 10.33 18.10 -9.59
C GLY A 103 10.19 18.28 -8.07
N HIS A 104 8.96 18.27 -7.57
CA HIS A 104 8.59 18.41 -6.17
C HIS A 104 7.82 17.19 -5.63
N ALA A 105 7.79 16.06 -6.32
CA ALA A 105 7.11 14.85 -5.84
C ALA A 105 8.12 13.84 -5.31
N TYR A 106 8.19 13.68 -3.98
CA TYR A 106 8.96 12.58 -3.38
C TYR A 106 8.09 11.34 -3.25
N ARG A 107 8.73 10.17 -3.38
CA ARG A 107 8.09 8.87 -3.19
C ARG A 107 7.55 8.77 -1.75
N PRO A 108 6.23 8.69 -1.56
CA PRO A 108 5.64 8.47 -0.25
C PRO A 108 5.84 7.01 0.17
N ARG A 109 5.80 6.76 1.48
CA ARG A 109 5.77 5.40 2.01
C ARG A 109 4.39 4.79 1.79
N ARG A 110 4.34 3.47 1.60
CA ARG A 110 3.08 2.72 1.45
C ARG A 110 2.01 3.08 2.47
N HIS A 111 2.38 3.18 3.74
CA HIS A 111 1.44 3.48 4.81
C HIS A 111 0.92 4.92 4.75
N GLU A 112 1.70 5.87 4.23
CA GLU A 112 1.26 7.26 4.02
C GLU A 112 0.19 7.31 2.93
N VAL A 113 0.39 6.58 1.84
CA VAL A 113 -0.61 6.44 0.76
C VAL A 113 -1.88 5.76 1.27
N ALA A 114 -1.75 4.65 2.01
CA ALA A 114 -2.90 3.95 2.60
C ALA A 114 -3.66 4.84 3.61
N MET A 115 -2.94 5.61 4.42
CA MET A 115 -3.52 6.57 5.35
C MET A 115 -4.27 7.70 4.63
N ALA A 116 -3.75 8.16 3.49
CA ALA A 116 -4.40 9.18 2.68
C ALA A 116 -5.66 8.62 2.01
N LEU A 117 -5.58 7.41 1.45
CA LEU A 117 -6.72 6.71 0.83
C LEU A 117 -7.88 6.54 1.80
N THR A 118 -7.59 6.06 3.03
CA THR A 118 -8.61 5.84 4.07
C THR A 118 -9.23 7.12 4.63
N ARG A 119 -8.59 8.27 4.44
CA ARG A 119 -9.10 9.60 4.83
C ARG A 119 -9.88 10.30 3.74
N MET A 120 -9.83 9.81 2.50
CA MET A 120 -10.51 10.44 1.39
C MET A 120 -12.02 10.27 1.51
N ARG A 121 -12.74 11.38 1.53
CA ARG A 121 -14.21 11.37 1.57
C ARG A 121 -14.78 10.92 0.23
N GLY A 122 -15.86 10.15 0.28
CA GLY A 122 -16.57 9.68 -0.92
C GLY A 122 -16.09 8.35 -1.48
N ILE A 123 -15.01 7.75 -0.95
CA ILE A 123 -14.64 6.37 -1.30
C ILE A 123 -15.59 5.40 -0.62
N LYS A 124 -16.00 4.36 -1.36
CA LYS A 124 -16.67 3.18 -0.82
C LYS A 124 -15.78 1.97 -1.05
N PHE A 125 -15.41 1.31 0.04
CA PHE A 125 -14.82 -0.01 -0.02
C PHE A 125 -15.96 -1.01 -0.06
N ILE A 126 -16.13 -1.67 -1.18
CA ILE A 126 -17.10 -2.76 -1.32
C ILE A 126 -16.38 -4.00 -0.79
N ASP A 127 -16.93 -4.61 0.26
CA ASP A 127 -16.49 -5.92 0.69
C ASP A 127 -16.82 -6.91 -0.43
N ILE A 128 -15.82 -7.24 -1.24
CA ILE A 128 -15.89 -8.37 -2.15
C ILE A 128 -15.96 -9.58 -1.22
N PRO A 129 -17.02 -10.40 -1.26
CA PRO A 129 -17.06 -11.61 -0.48
C PRO A 129 -15.81 -12.38 -0.87
N LYS A 130 -14.88 -12.53 0.07
CA LYS A 130 -13.89 -13.59 -0.07
C LYS A 130 -14.75 -14.84 -0.17
N ASN A 131 -14.58 -15.61 -1.24
CA ASN A 131 -14.85 -17.02 -1.11
C ASN A 131 -13.90 -17.45 0.00
N ASP A 132 -14.40 -17.39 1.24
CA ASP A 132 -13.79 -18.08 2.35
C ASP A 132 -13.88 -19.53 1.91
N ASP A 133 -12.83 -20.01 1.24
CA ASP A 133 -12.58 -21.42 1.14
C ASP A 133 -12.42 -21.86 2.59
N ALA A 134 -13.54 -22.19 3.23
CA ALA A 134 -13.62 -22.59 4.63
C ALA A 134 -12.62 -23.72 4.92
N ALA A 135 -12.23 -24.47 3.88
CA ALA A 135 -11.14 -25.42 3.86
C ALA A 135 -9.78 -24.83 4.28
N GLU A 136 -9.37 -23.67 3.76
CA GLU A 136 -8.05 -23.07 4.04
C GLU A 136 -7.99 -22.49 5.46
N VAL A 137 -9.10 -21.91 5.94
CA VAL A 137 -9.24 -21.43 7.32
C VAL A 137 -9.23 -22.60 8.32
N ASP A 138 -9.93 -23.69 8.01
CA ASP A 138 -9.95 -24.90 8.82
C ASP A 138 -8.61 -25.65 8.81
N GLU A 139 -7.88 -25.62 7.71
CA GLU A 139 -6.55 -26.23 7.60
C GLU A 139 -5.51 -25.43 8.40
N ALA A 140 -5.53 -24.09 8.29
CA ALA A 140 -4.69 -23.21 9.10
C ALA A 140 -5.00 -23.32 10.60
N ALA A 141 -6.27 -23.50 10.97
CA ALA A 141 -6.67 -23.74 12.37
C ALA A 141 -6.15 -25.09 12.90
N ARG A 142 -6.26 -26.16 12.10
CA ARG A 142 -5.76 -27.49 12.44
C ARG A 142 -4.24 -27.52 12.59
N GLU A 143 -3.51 -26.85 11.69
CA GLU A 143 -2.05 -26.79 11.76
C GLU A 143 -1.58 -25.99 13.00
N ARG A 144 -2.25 -24.89 13.34
CA ARG A 144 -1.99 -24.16 14.60
C ARG A 144 -2.25 -25.00 15.85
N GLU A 145 -3.29 -25.83 15.84
CA GLU A 145 -3.57 -26.73 16.96
C GLU A 145 -2.51 -27.83 17.09
N ARG A 146 -2.07 -28.38 15.96
CA ARG A 146 -0.99 -29.36 15.91
C ARG A 146 0.32 -28.79 16.45
N GLN A 147 0.72 -27.59 16.00
CA GLN A 147 1.92 -26.90 16.50
C GLN A 147 1.84 -26.64 18.02
N LYS A 148 0.66 -26.27 18.54
CA LYS A 148 0.46 -26.12 19.99
C LYS A 148 0.64 -27.43 20.75
N ARG A 149 0.16 -28.56 20.21
CA ARG A 149 0.34 -29.89 20.83
C ARG A 149 1.80 -30.33 20.82
N GLU A 150 2.49 -30.19 19.69
CA GLU A 150 3.91 -30.54 19.56
C GLU A 150 4.78 -29.70 20.52
N LEU A 151 4.51 -28.39 20.62
CA LEU A 151 5.14 -27.54 21.62
C LEU A 151 4.83 -28.02 23.04
N ALA A 152 3.56 -28.24 23.39
CA ALA A 152 3.17 -28.69 24.73
C ALA A 152 3.85 -30.01 25.12
N GLU A 153 4.03 -30.93 24.18
CA GLU A 153 4.73 -32.19 24.37
C GLU A 153 6.23 -31.99 24.61
N LEU A 154 6.89 -31.13 23.81
CA LEU A 154 8.29 -30.73 24.05
C LEU A 154 8.48 -30.10 25.44
N TRP A 155 7.56 -29.23 25.87
CA TRP A 155 7.59 -28.61 27.20
C TRP A 155 7.36 -29.62 28.33
N SER A 156 6.52 -30.65 28.11
CA SER A 156 6.26 -31.73 29.06
C SER A 156 7.47 -32.66 29.20
N SER A 157 8.08 -33.05 28.09
CA SER A 157 9.30 -33.87 28.05
C SER A 157 10.48 -33.16 28.72
N ARG A 158 10.62 -31.85 28.51
CA ARG A 158 11.66 -31.04 29.17
C ARG A 158 11.46 -30.92 30.68
N ARG A 159 10.21 -30.91 31.16
CA ARG A 159 9.90 -30.94 32.61
C ARG A 159 10.16 -32.31 33.22
N LYS A 160 9.78 -33.41 32.56
CA LYS A 160 10.01 -34.78 33.05
C LYS A 160 11.49 -35.14 33.10
N GLY A 161 12.27 -34.74 32.09
CA GLY A 161 13.73 -34.98 32.07
C GLY A 161 14.50 -34.25 33.18
N ARG A 162 13.95 -33.16 33.73
CA ARG A 162 14.58 -32.37 34.78
C ARG A 162 14.39 -32.96 36.19
N VAL A 163 13.44 -33.86 36.38
CA VAL A 163 13.17 -34.55 37.65
C VAL A 163 14.00 -35.84 37.78
N ALA A 164 14.55 -36.36 36.68
CA ALA A 164 15.35 -37.59 36.66
C ALA A 164 16.85 -37.39 36.96
N HIS A 165 17.30 -36.16 37.28
CA HIS A 165 18.69 -35.81 37.60
C HIS A 165 18.82 -34.97 38.89
N GLY A 166 17.86 -35.14 39.82
CA GLY A 166 17.93 -34.60 41.18
C GLY A 166 18.13 -35.70 42.20
#